data_AF-A0A558DJ43-F1
#
_entry.id   AF-A0A558DJ43-F1
#
_cell.length_a   1.000
_cell.length_b   1.000
_cell.length_c   1.000
_cell.angle_alpha   90.00
_cell.angle_beta   90.00
_cell.angle_gamma   90.00
#
_symmetry.space_group_name_H-M   'P 1'
#
loop_
_entity.id
_entity.type
_entity.pdbx_description
1 polymer ?
#
loop_
_entity_poly.entity_id
_entity_poly.type
_entity_poly.pdbx_seq_one_letter_code
_entity_poly.pdbx_strand_id
1 'polypeptide(L)'
;MATSNKRFLAEVFSAAPEGAQIGLASFTENPKTAAPRAWYAQPHTPGDVPAAPAEANNFFTIACYWPDERGGFRRRAENFAALNAILFDDIGTKAQLPSTSRPLSWLLETSPGNFQGGIVLADPITDPGLASRLMTAIIKKGLCDPGAGGPTARYARLPQGFNSKHTTPFVCRLVEWSPDHRYTVDEIAAGFGLDLEPKAERPKYRELPTPAGDKVKRIASAMAQLDADDYRDWLTVLAACRGGVMLGHMSEAAGCALWWRFSETASMAKRANNTDERYDPAILWANFTPTAAPPEALVATLFAKARDKAADLIRRETALAGELSTAGLQAARYLAEHHRRYFDELRRVPT
;
A
#
# COMPACT_ATOMS: atom_id res chain seq x y z
N MET A 1 21.54 4.82 32.21
CA MET A 1 21.99 3.41 32.10
C MET A 1 21.95 3.02 30.63
N ALA A 2 22.89 2.21 30.13
CA ALA A 2 22.86 1.73 28.75
C ALA A 2 21.65 0.79 28.54
N THR A 3 20.81 1.08 27.54
CA THR A 3 19.66 0.25 27.17
C THR A 3 20.10 -0.86 26.22
N SER A 4 19.73 -2.12 26.50
CA SER A 4 20.00 -3.24 25.59
C SER A 4 19.06 -3.22 24.38
N ASN A 5 19.45 -3.83 23.27
CA ASN A 5 18.57 -3.95 22.10
C ASN A 5 17.23 -4.63 22.44
N LYS A 6 17.26 -5.64 23.32
CA LYS A 6 16.03 -6.31 23.80
C LYS A 6 15.10 -5.34 24.52
N ARG A 7 15.62 -4.55 25.46
CA ARG A 7 14.82 -3.56 26.19
C ARG A 7 14.34 -2.44 25.27
N PHE A 8 15.20 -1.95 24.38
CA PHE A 8 14.83 -0.93 23.39
C PHE A 8 13.65 -1.40 22.53
N LEU A 9 13.73 -2.61 21.97
CA LEU A 9 12.68 -3.17 21.13
C LEU A 9 11.39 -3.45 21.91
N ALA A 10 11.48 -3.95 23.15
CA ALA A 10 10.31 -4.14 23.99
C ALA A 10 9.55 -2.83 24.22
N GLU A 11 10.27 -1.73 24.44
CA GLU A 11 9.68 -0.40 24.64
C GLU A 11 9.06 0.15 23.35
N VAL A 12 9.79 0.11 22.22
CA VAL A 12 9.31 0.59 20.93
C VAL A 12 8.05 -0.15 20.47
N PHE A 13 7.96 -1.46 20.72
CA PHE A 13 6.84 -2.31 20.28
C PHE A 13 5.87 -2.68 21.40
N SER A 14 5.88 -1.96 22.51
CA SER A 14 5.00 -2.23 23.68
C SER A 14 3.50 -2.16 23.35
N ALA A 15 3.12 -1.40 22.33
CA ALA A 15 1.73 -1.27 21.86
C ALA A 15 1.45 -2.09 20.58
N ALA A 16 2.40 -2.91 20.12
CA ALA A 16 2.23 -3.67 18.88
C ALA A 16 1.03 -4.63 18.98
N PRO A 17 0.23 -4.79 17.90
CA PRO A 17 -0.88 -5.74 17.88
C PRO A 17 -0.42 -7.16 18.26
N GLU A 18 -1.24 -7.85 19.06
CA GLU A 18 -0.95 -9.23 19.46
C GLU A 18 -0.87 -10.14 18.23
N GLY A 19 0.18 -10.97 18.17
CA GLY A 19 0.46 -11.87 17.05
C GLY A 19 1.26 -11.24 15.89
N ALA A 20 1.49 -9.92 15.91
CA ALA A 20 2.37 -9.28 14.93
C ALA A 20 3.85 -9.56 15.24
N GLN A 21 4.66 -9.66 14.19
CA GLN A 21 6.09 -9.93 14.26
C GLN A 21 6.92 -8.73 13.81
N ILE A 22 8.11 -8.57 14.38
CA ILE A 22 9.10 -7.58 13.96
C ILE A 22 10.23 -8.25 13.17
N GLY A 23 10.85 -7.50 12.26
CA GLY A 23 11.97 -7.99 11.46
C GLY A 23 13.31 -7.49 11.99
N LEU A 24 14.25 -8.40 12.27
CA LEU A 24 15.63 -8.06 12.62
C LEU A 24 16.59 -8.50 11.52
N ALA A 25 17.57 -7.66 11.18
CA ALA A 25 18.64 -8.01 10.26
C ALA A 25 20.00 -7.73 10.90
N SER A 26 20.84 -8.76 10.94
CA SER A 26 22.17 -8.71 11.57
C SER A 26 23.21 -9.33 10.65
N PHE A 27 24.24 -8.57 10.29
CA PHE A 27 25.33 -9.03 9.42
C PHE A 27 26.60 -8.18 9.57
N THR A 28 27.77 -8.76 9.32
CA THR A 28 29.08 -8.09 9.55
C THR A 28 29.60 -7.38 8.31
N GLU A 29 29.16 -7.79 7.13
CA GLU A 29 29.56 -7.20 5.85
C GLU A 29 29.21 -5.70 5.77
N ASN A 30 29.94 -4.95 4.94
CA ASN A 30 29.63 -3.54 4.70
C ASN A 30 28.21 -3.43 4.09
N PRO A 31 27.29 -2.66 4.71
CA PRO A 31 25.90 -2.54 4.22
C PRO A 31 25.76 -2.09 2.77
N LYS A 32 26.76 -1.42 2.20
CA LYS A 32 26.76 -0.98 0.78
C LYS A 32 27.02 -2.12 -0.21
N THR A 33 27.70 -3.18 0.22
CA THR A 33 28.15 -4.29 -0.64
C THR A 33 27.65 -5.64 -0.15
N ALA A 34 26.94 -5.69 0.98
CA ALA A 34 26.34 -6.90 1.52
C ALA A 34 25.39 -7.52 0.50
N ALA A 35 25.41 -8.85 0.40
CA ALA A 35 24.53 -9.57 -0.49
C ALA A 35 23.05 -9.30 -0.13
N PRO A 36 22.11 -9.27 -1.09
CA PRO A 36 20.70 -8.99 -0.80
C PRO A 36 20.09 -9.86 0.32
N ARG A 37 20.54 -11.13 0.43
CA ARG A 37 20.13 -12.06 1.49
C ARG A 37 20.47 -11.60 2.91
N ALA A 38 21.50 -10.78 3.11
CA ALA A 38 21.87 -10.25 4.42
C ALA A 38 20.80 -9.30 4.98
N TRP A 39 20.00 -8.70 4.09
CA TRP A 39 18.89 -7.80 4.44
C TRP A 39 17.56 -8.53 4.67
N TYR A 40 17.54 -9.87 4.58
CA TYR A 40 16.35 -10.65 4.88
C TYR A 40 16.12 -10.66 6.38
N ALA A 41 15.06 -9.98 6.81
CA ALA A 41 14.69 -9.91 8.21
C ALA A 41 14.31 -11.30 8.74
N GLN A 42 14.87 -11.63 9.90
CA GLN A 42 14.42 -12.73 10.72
C GLN A 42 13.24 -12.25 11.59
N PRO A 43 12.12 -13.01 11.62
CA PRO A 43 10.97 -12.65 12.44
C PRO A 43 11.21 -12.90 13.91
N HIS A 44 10.73 -11.98 14.74
CA HIS A 44 10.68 -12.14 16.19
C HIS A 44 9.39 -11.58 16.76
N THR A 45 8.97 -12.12 17.90
CA THR A 45 7.88 -11.55 18.69
C THR A 45 8.40 -10.31 19.44
N PRO A 46 7.67 -9.19 19.47
CA PRO A 46 7.98 -8.07 20.34
C PRO A 46 8.26 -8.52 21.79
N GLY A 47 9.38 -8.08 22.37
CA GLY A 47 9.79 -8.45 23.73
C GLY A 47 10.51 -9.81 23.84
N ASP A 48 10.41 -10.69 22.84
CA ASP A 48 11.16 -11.95 22.77
C ASP A 48 12.13 -11.97 21.59
N VAL A 49 13.18 -11.18 21.74
CA VAL A 49 14.25 -11.04 20.76
C VAL A 49 15.56 -11.61 21.29
N PRO A 50 16.37 -12.27 20.44
CA PRO A 50 17.68 -12.76 20.84
C PRO A 50 18.64 -11.60 21.13
N ALA A 51 19.72 -11.89 21.85
CA ALA A 51 20.83 -10.96 21.94
C ALA A 51 21.39 -10.71 20.53
N ALA A 52 21.56 -9.44 20.17
CA ALA A 52 22.12 -9.10 18.88
C ALA A 52 23.60 -9.51 18.83
N PRO A 53 24.08 -10.05 17.69
CA PRO A 53 25.50 -10.37 17.55
C PRO A 53 26.38 -9.16 17.82
N ALA A 54 27.45 -9.37 18.58
CA ALA A 54 28.49 -8.37 18.76
C ALA A 54 29.14 -8.07 17.40
N GLU A 55 29.61 -6.83 17.22
CA GLU A 55 30.37 -6.42 16.03
C GLU A 55 29.63 -6.53 14.68
N ALA A 56 28.30 -6.73 14.72
CA ALA A 56 27.46 -6.77 13.52
C ALA A 56 26.69 -5.46 13.30
N ASN A 57 26.37 -5.15 12.05
CA ASN A 57 25.33 -4.18 11.76
C ASN A 57 24.00 -4.77 12.19
N ASN A 58 23.38 -4.16 13.19
CA ASN A 58 22.13 -4.61 13.77
C ASN A 58 21.02 -3.62 13.40
N PHE A 59 20.01 -4.11 12.70
CA PHE A 59 18.85 -3.34 12.24
C PHE A 59 17.55 -3.96 12.72
N PHE A 60 16.52 -3.13 12.83
CA PHE A 60 15.15 -3.55 13.08
C PHE A 60 14.19 -2.81 12.16
N THR A 61 13.03 -3.40 11.87
CA THR A 61 11.94 -2.71 11.16
C THR A 61 11.18 -1.81 12.14
N ILE A 62 10.86 -0.57 11.76
CA ILE A 62 10.03 0.33 12.61
C ILE A 62 8.53 -0.03 12.59
N ALA A 63 8.13 -0.86 11.64
CA ALA A 63 6.81 -1.48 11.56
C ALA A 63 6.84 -2.95 12.01
N CYS A 64 5.68 -3.48 12.36
CA CYS A 64 5.42 -4.89 12.62
C CYS A 64 4.46 -5.46 11.56
N TYR A 65 4.44 -6.79 11.44
CA TYR A 65 3.81 -7.48 10.32
C TYR A 65 3.02 -8.71 10.77
N TRP A 66 1.90 -8.96 10.11
CA TRP A 66 1.17 -10.21 10.18
C TRP A 66 1.92 -11.31 9.42
N PRO A 67 2.01 -12.53 9.97
CA PRO A 67 2.41 -13.68 9.18
C PRO A 67 1.52 -13.85 7.94
N ASP A 68 2.08 -14.37 6.84
CA ASP A 68 1.29 -14.75 5.68
C ASP A 68 0.39 -15.96 5.97
N GLU A 69 -0.47 -16.34 5.02
CA GLU A 69 -1.40 -17.47 5.16
C GLU A 69 -0.72 -18.81 5.50
N ARG A 70 0.59 -18.92 5.26
CA ARG A 70 1.40 -20.10 5.57
C ARG A 70 2.21 -19.95 6.87
N GLY A 71 1.96 -18.88 7.63
CA GLY A 71 2.71 -18.52 8.84
C GLY A 71 4.10 -17.93 8.56
N GLY A 72 4.40 -17.58 7.31
CA GLY A 72 5.69 -17.03 6.91
C GLY A 72 5.82 -15.53 7.16
N PHE A 73 7.02 -15.07 7.53
CA PHE A 73 7.28 -13.65 7.70
C PHE A 73 7.59 -12.96 6.36
N ARG A 74 6.90 -11.86 6.09
CA ARG A 74 7.10 -11.04 4.88
C ARG A 74 7.09 -9.56 5.24
N ARG A 75 8.19 -8.87 4.97
CA ARG A 75 8.28 -7.40 5.01
C ARG A 75 7.66 -6.80 3.74
N ARG A 76 6.33 -6.86 3.64
CA ARG A 76 5.54 -6.37 2.49
C ARG A 76 4.34 -5.56 2.98
N ALA A 77 3.82 -4.70 2.13
CA ALA A 77 2.65 -3.89 2.44
C ALA A 77 1.40 -4.74 2.76
N GLU A 78 1.20 -5.88 2.08
CA GLU A 78 0.11 -6.83 2.39
C GLU A 78 0.17 -7.43 3.80
N ASN A 79 1.37 -7.48 4.38
CA ASN A 79 1.61 -8.04 5.70
C ASN A 79 1.74 -6.94 6.76
N PHE A 80 1.68 -5.66 6.39
CA PHE A 80 1.81 -4.56 7.35
C PHE A 80 0.72 -4.65 8.41
N ALA A 81 1.14 -4.71 9.69
CA ALA A 81 0.22 -4.74 10.82
C ALA A 81 0.08 -3.35 11.44
N ALA A 82 1.21 -2.75 11.83
CA ALA A 82 1.24 -1.40 12.36
C ALA A 82 2.64 -0.78 12.30
N LEU A 83 2.70 0.53 12.10
CA LEU A 83 3.89 1.35 12.34
C LEU A 83 3.92 1.72 13.82
N ASN A 84 5.00 1.39 14.53
CA ASN A 84 5.10 1.63 15.98
C ASN A 84 5.96 2.85 16.32
N ALA A 85 6.78 3.30 15.38
CA ALA A 85 7.59 4.49 15.56
C ALA A 85 7.89 5.21 14.25
N ILE A 86 8.17 6.51 14.37
CA ILE A 86 8.63 7.38 13.31
C ILE A 86 10.14 7.50 13.37
N LEU A 87 10.80 7.39 12.22
CA LEU A 87 12.26 7.51 12.09
C LEU A 87 12.63 8.82 11.39
N PHE A 88 13.51 9.58 12.02
CA PHE A 88 14.19 10.74 11.46
C PHE A 88 15.62 10.32 11.13
N ASP A 89 15.91 10.13 9.85
CA ASP A 89 17.19 9.61 9.35
C ASP A 89 18.14 10.73 8.94
N ASP A 90 19.45 10.46 9.00
CA ASP A 90 20.55 11.38 8.66
C ASP A 90 20.46 12.78 9.33
N ILE A 91 20.07 12.84 10.61
CA ILE A 91 20.13 14.07 11.43
C ILE A 91 21.60 14.46 11.64
N GLY A 92 21.91 15.74 11.40
CA GLY A 92 23.27 16.30 11.52
C GLY A 92 24.04 16.29 10.19
N THR A 93 23.53 15.61 9.16
CA THR A 93 24.14 15.60 7.81
C THR A 93 23.18 16.07 6.72
N LYS A 94 22.06 15.37 6.51
CA LYS A 94 21.05 15.71 5.50
C LYS A 94 19.78 16.31 6.08
N ALA A 95 19.51 16.06 7.36
CA ALA A 95 18.40 16.61 8.11
C ALA A 95 18.91 17.41 9.30
N GLN A 96 18.17 18.44 9.70
CA GLN A 96 18.43 19.17 10.94
C GLN A 96 17.48 18.67 12.02
N LEU A 97 17.95 18.60 13.26
CA LEU A 97 17.08 18.35 14.39
C LEU A 97 16.20 19.60 14.59
N PRO A 98 14.88 19.50 14.43
CA PRO A 98 14.02 20.66 14.62
C PRO A 98 13.96 21.04 16.09
N SER A 99 13.94 22.34 16.37
CA SER A 99 13.46 22.83 17.66
C SER A 99 11.96 22.56 17.72
N THR A 100 11.55 21.60 18.56
CA THR A 100 10.18 21.09 18.64
C THR A 100 9.74 21.04 20.10
N SER A 101 8.45 21.25 20.35
CA SER A 101 7.82 21.01 21.66
C SER A 101 7.69 19.51 21.97
N ARG A 102 8.00 18.64 21.00
CA ARG A 102 7.89 17.19 21.09
C ARG A 102 9.28 16.56 21.01
N PRO A 103 10.02 16.46 22.13
CA PRO A 103 11.34 15.83 22.15
C PRO A 103 11.27 14.37 21.70
N LEU A 104 12.34 13.89 21.05
CA LEU A 104 12.44 12.52 20.55
C LEU A 104 12.39 11.49 21.69
N SER A 105 11.94 10.27 21.39
CA SER A 105 12.02 9.14 22.33
C SER A 105 13.40 8.53 22.34
N TRP A 106 14.13 8.62 21.22
CA TRP A 106 15.54 8.25 21.16
C TRP A 106 16.34 9.08 20.17
N LEU A 107 17.64 9.19 20.46
CA LEU A 107 18.64 9.71 19.54
C LEU A 107 19.84 8.76 19.52
N LEU A 108 20.14 8.21 18.34
CA LEU A 108 21.17 7.21 18.12
C LEU A 108 22.26 7.77 17.20
N GLU A 109 23.48 7.93 17.70
CA GLU A 109 24.63 8.24 16.85
C GLU A 109 25.02 6.99 16.06
N THR A 110 25.02 7.10 14.74
CA THR A 110 25.29 5.98 13.80
C THR A 110 26.67 6.06 13.15
N SER A 111 27.23 7.27 13.09
CA SER A 111 28.62 7.60 12.79
C SER A 111 28.92 8.96 13.41
N PRO A 112 30.19 9.39 13.54
CA PRO A 112 30.51 10.67 14.17
C PRO A 112 29.71 11.84 13.58
N GLY A 113 28.88 12.47 14.42
CA GLY A 113 28.05 13.62 14.02
C GLY A 113 26.83 13.30 13.14
N ASN A 114 26.49 12.02 12.91
CA ASN A 114 25.30 11.61 12.16
C ASN A 114 24.38 10.72 13.01
N PHE A 115 23.11 11.10 13.09
CA PHE A 115 22.17 10.52 14.03
C PHE A 115 20.91 9.97 13.35
N GLN A 116 20.36 8.91 13.94
CA GLN A 116 18.99 8.46 13.73
C GLN A 116 18.19 8.81 14.98
N GLY A 117 17.17 9.64 14.80
CA GLY A 117 16.22 9.99 15.85
C GLY A 117 14.92 9.25 15.64
N GLY A 118 14.13 9.08 16.70
CA GLY A 118 12.78 8.60 16.51
C GLY A 118 11.82 8.90 17.63
N ILE A 119 10.54 8.76 17.26
CA ILE A 119 9.40 8.96 18.13
C ILE A 119 8.62 7.65 18.16
N VAL A 120 8.48 7.06 19.34
CA VAL A 120 7.56 5.95 19.58
C VAL A 120 6.15 6.51 19.54
N LEU A 121 5.27 5.88 18.78
CA LEU A 121 3.88 6.30 18.67
C LEU A 121 3.12 5.89 19.93
N ALA A 122 2.29 6.80 20.45
CA ALA A 122 1.36 6.47 21.54
C ALA A 122 0.34 5.43 21.04
N ASP A 123 -0.17 5.64 19.82
CA ASP A 123 -1.06 4.72 19.11
C ASP A 123 -0.37 4.26 17.81
N PRO A 124 -0.05 2.96 17.65
CA PRO A 124 0.51 2.45 16.41
C PRO A 124 -0.40 2.73 15.21
N ILE A 125 0.18 3.17 14.10
CA ILE A 125 -0.58 3.48 12.88
C ILE A 125 -0.83 2.18 12.12
N THR A 126 -2.09 1.76 12.03
CA THR A 126 -2.52 0.58 11.26
C THR A 126 -2.91 0.91 9.82
N ASP A 127 -3.19 2.17 9.50
CA ASP A 127 -3.44 2.64 8.14
C ASP A 127 -2.10 2.96 7.42
N PRO A 128 -1.65 2.13 6.46
CA PRO A 128 -0.41 2.40 5.72
C PRO A 128 -0.45 3.73 4.95
N GLY A 129 -1.65 4.18 4.53
CA GLY A 129 -1.82 5.48 3.88
C GLY A 129 -1.53 6.64 4.81
N LEU A 130 -2.02 6.59 6.05
CA LEU A 130 -1.70 7.59 7.08
C LEU A 130 -0.20 7.62 7.39
N ALA A 131 0.42 6.44 7.55
CA ALA A 131 1.87 6.33 7.76
C ALA A 131 2.66 7.00 6.62
N SER A 132 2.28 6.74 5.37
CA SER A 132 2.92 7.35 4.19
C SER A 132 2.73 8.86 4.11
N ARG A 133 1.53 9.39 4.41
CA ARG A 133 1.28 10.83 4.44
C ARG A 133 2.09 11.53 5.53
N LEU A 134 2.17 10.93 6.72
CA LEU A 134 2.97 11.46 7.83
C LEU A 134 4.46 11.54 7.47
N MET A 135 5.05 10.45 6.94
CA MET A 135 6.47 10.51 6.53
C MET A 135 6.72 11.46 5.38
N THR A 136 5.82 11.54 4.40
CA THR A 136 5.92 12.51 3.31
C THR A 136 5.93 13.95 3.84
N ALA A 137 5.06 14.27 4.81
CA ALA A 137 5.03 15.59 5.43
C ALA A 137 6.33 15.90 6.19
N ILE A 138 6.88 14.93 6.94
CA ILE A 138 8.17 15.05 7.64
C ILE A 138 9.31 15.33 6.66
N ILE A 139 9.38 14.58 5.55
CA ILE A 139 10.38 14.76 4.51
C ILE A 139 10.23 16.13 3.83
N LYS A 140 9.00 16.53 3.47
CA LYS A 140 8.70 17.84 2.85
C LYS A 140 9.12 19.01 3.74
N LYS A 141 9.06 18.83 5.07
CA LYS A 141 9.51 19.80 6.08
C LYS A 141 11.04 19.84 6.23
N GLY A 142 11.78 18.94 5.57
CA GLY A 142 13.24 18.86 5.63
C GLY A 142 13.78 18.20 6.91
N LEU A 143 12.95 17.44 7.61
CA LEU A 143 13.29 16.85 8.91
C LEU A 143 13.85 15.43 8.81
N CYS A 144 13.91 14.85 7.61
CA CYS A 144 14.38 13.50 7.34
C CYS A 144 14.96 13.45 5.92
N ASP A 145 15.86 12.50 5.64
CA ASP A 145 16.42 12.29 4.30
C ASP A 145 15.31 12.18 3.23
N PRO A 146 15.37 12.92 2.11
CA PRO A 146 14.42 12.80 1.00
C PRO A 146 14.25 11.38 0.44
N GLY A 147 15.28 10.55 0.53
CA GLY A 147 15.24 9.12 0.17
C GLY A 147 14.57 8.24 1.21
N ALA A 148 14.15 8.81 2.36
CA ALA A 148 13.65 8.06 3.50
C ALA A 148 12.16 7.68 3.44
N GLY A 149 11.60 7.47 2.25
CA GLY A 149 10.23 6.99 2.09
C GLY A 149 9.98 5.56 2.59
N GLY A 150 8.74 5.09 2.41
CA GLY A 150 8.33 3.72 2.68
C GLY A 150 8.36 3.32 4.16
N PRO A 151 7.65 4.03 5.06
CA PRO A 151 7.66 3.75 6.50
C PRO A 151 7.26 2.31 6.84
N THR A 152 6.37 1.72 6.05
CA THR A 152 5.82 0.38 6.27
C THR A 152 6.85 -0.74 6.12
N ALA A 153 8.03 -0.47 5.56
CA ALA A 153 9.09 -1.46 5.36
C ALA A 153 10.45 -0.98 5.88
N ARG A 154 10.55 0.19 6.51
CA ARG A 154 11.84 0.82 6.78
C ARG A 154 12.63 0.10 7.88
N TYR A 155 13.94 -0.05 7.64
CA TYR A 155 14.91 -0.42 8.68
C TYR A 155 15.48 0.80 9.39
N ALA A 156 15.75 0.64 10.68
CA ALA A 156 16.52 1.56 11.52
C ALA A 156 17.66 0.79 12.23
N ARG A 157 18.72 1.49 12.65
CA ARG A 157 19.82 0.87 13.42
C ARG A 157 19.41 0.65 14.88
N LEU A 158 19.96 -0.39 15.48
CA LEU A 158 19.83 -0.67 16.90
C LEU A 158 20.96 -0.03 17.74
N PRO A 159 20.69 0.32 19.02
CA PRO A 159 21.67 0.86 19.97
C PRO A 159 23.00 0.10 20.04
N GLN A 160 22.95 -1.22 20.16
CA GLN A 160 24.13 -2.09 20.19
C GLN A 160 24.43 -2.60 18.77
N GLY A 161 24.61 -1.66 17.84
CA GLY A 161 24.93 -1.94 16.44
C GLY A 161 26.33 -1.47 16.07
N PHE A 162 26.99 -2.17 15.16
CA PHE A 162 28.21 -1.70 14.51
C PHE A 162 27.89 -1.11 13.15
N ASN A 163 28.56 -0.04 12.77
CA ASN A 163 28.50 0.52 11.43
C ASN A 163 29.81 0.21 10.69
N SER A 164 29.78 -0.85 9.87
CA SER A 164 30.94 -1.28 9.06
C SER A 164 30.99 -0.60 7.68
N LYS A 165 30.23 0.50 7.47
CA LYS A 165 30.27 1.29 6.22
C LYS A 165 31.60 2.02 6.01
N HIS A 166 32.35 2.27 7.09
CA HIS A 166 33.60 3.01 7.12
C HIS A 166 34.79 2.09 7.43
N THR A 167 36.00 2.51 7.05
CA THR A 167 37.25 1.73 7.25
C THR A 167 37.48 1.38 8.71
N THR A 168 37.19 2.31 9.62
CA THR A 168 37.10 2.01 11.06
C THR A 168 35.63 1.87 11.40
N PRO A 169 35.18 0.69 11.85
CA PRO A 169 33.80 0.49 12.26
C PRO A 169 33.43 1.43 13.42
N PHE A 170 32.22 1.97 13.38
CA PHE A 170 31.70 2.81 14.45
C PHE A 170 30.70 2.04 15.29
N VAL A 171 30.89 2.00 16.62
CA VAL A 171 29.90 1.44 17.55
C VAL A 171 28.80 2.47 17.73
N CYS A 172 27.58 2.14 17.34
CA CYS A 172 26.43 3.03 17.49
C CYS A 172 26.23 3.36 18.97
N ARG A 173 25.82 4.60 19.26
CA ARG A 173 25.69 5.10 20.63
C ARG A 173 24.32 5.68 20.83
N LEU A 174 23.55 5.12 21.75
CA LEU A 174 22.29 5.70 22.18
C LEU A 174 22.61 6.93 23.06
N VAL A 175 22.48 8.11 22.46
CA VAL A 175 22.80 9.40 23.09
C VAL A 175 21.67 9.84 24.00
N GLU A 176 20.43 9.69 23.53
CA GLU A 176 19.23 9.99 24.29
C GLU A 176 18.28 8.79 24.30
N TRP A 177 17.67 8.56 25.46
CA TRP A 177 16.67 7.50 25.63
C TRP A 177 15.60 7.92 26.62
N SER A 178 14.42 8.19 26.08
CA SER A 178 13.23 8.67 26.79
C SER A 178 12.00 7.91 26.27
N PRO A 179 11.82 6.63 26.64
CA PRO A 179 10.76 5.78 26.11
C PRO A 179 9.33 6.27 26.44
N ASP A 180 9.20 7.16 27.42
CA ASP A 180 7.93 7.75 27.82
C ASP A 180 7.51 8.91 26.91
N HIS A 181 8.43 9.45 26.09
CA HIS A 181 8.08 10.43 25.05
C HIS A 181 7.34 9.72 23.92
N ARG A 182 6.03 9.56 24.09
CA ARG A 182 5.13 8.93 23.12
C ARG A 182 4.08 9.92 22.70
N TYR A 183 3.81 9.99 21.40
CA TYR A 183 2.90 10.97 20.85
C TYR A 183 1.95 10.35 19.84
N THR A 184 0.74 10.88 19.78
CA THR A 184 -0.19 10.55 18.69
C THR A 184 0.24 11.23 17.39
N VAL A 185 -0.37 10.84 16.26
CA VAL A 185 -0.09 11.46 14.96
C VAL A 185 -0.38 12.96 14.98
N ASP A 186 -1.48 13.37 15.60
CA ASP A 186 -1.88 14.79 15.67
C ASP A 186 -0.90 15.61 16.51
N GLU A 187 -0.40 15.02 17.60
CA GLU A 187 0.59 15.65 18.46
C GLU A 187 1.94 15.84 17.76
N ILE A 188 2.35 14.86 16.95
CA ILE A 188 3.53 14.96 16.08
C ILE A 188 3.28 16.04 15.02
N ALA A 189 2.14 16.02 14.33
CA ALA A 189 1.83 17.00 13.31
C ALA A 189 1.86 18.43 13.87
N ALA A 190 1.24 18.66 15.03
CA ALA A 190 1.27 19.95 15.70
C ALA A 190 2.68 20.33 16.18
N GLY A 191 3.40 19.41 16.83
CA GLY A 191 4.72 19.66 17.42
C GLY A 191 5.79 20.03 16.39
N PHE A 192 5.72 19.42 15.22
CA PHE A 192 6.67 19.64 14.12
C PHE A 192 6.13 20.61 13.04
N GLY A 193 4.91 21.14 13.23
CA GLY A 193 4.25 22.02 12.27
C GLY A 193 4.11 21.38 10.88
N LEU A 194 3.66 20.12 10.86
CA LEU A 194 3.44 19.34 9.64
C LEU A 194 2.06 19.64 9.07
N ASP A 195 2.00 19.74 7.75
CA ASP A 195 0.75 19.81 7.00
C ASP A 195 0.38 18.39 6.55
N LEU A 196 -0.49 17.74 7.33
CA LEU A 196 -1.02 16.43 6.96
C LEU A 196 -2.15 16.64 5.95
N GLU A 197 -1.81 16.50 4.68
CA GLU A 197 -2.80 16.46 3.60
C GLU A 197 -3.92 15.48 3.98
N PRO A 198 -5.19 15.91 3.96
CA PRO A 198 -6.30 15.03 4.25
C PRO A 198 -6.26 13.85 3.27
N LYS A 199 -6.76 12.69 3.70
CA LYS A 199 -7.04 11.62 2.74
C LYS A 199 -7.95 12.23 1.68
N ALA A 200 -7.56 12.18 0.41
CA ALA A 200 -8.36 12.72 -0.68
C ALA A 200 -9.79 12.21 -0.52
N GLU A 201 -10.73 13.11 -0.23
CA GLU A 201 -12.12 12.73 -0.11
C GLU A 201 -12.58 12.24 -1.48
N ARG A 202 -13.23 11.07 -1.50
CA ARG A 202 -13.92 10.64 -2.71
C ARG A 202 -15.04 11.66 -2.97
N PRO A 203 -15.09 12.31 -4.14
CA PRO A 203 -16.30 12.94 -4.63
C PRO A 203 -17.47 11.99 -4.40
N LYS A 204 -18.46 12.45 -3.64
CA LYS A 204 -19.64 11.65 -3.35
C LYS A 204 -20.31 11.34 -4.68
N TYR A 205 -20.70 10.07 -4.88
CA TYR A 205 -21.35 9.53 -6.08
C TYR A 205 -22.46 10.43 -6.68
N ARG A 206 -23.11 11.27 -5.86
CA ARG A 206 -24.17 12.19 -6.26
C ARG A 206 -23.73 13.39 -7.11
N GLU A 207 -22.46 13.80 -7.07
CA GLU A 207 -22.00 15.00 -7.78
C GLU A 207 -21.41 14.71 -9.16
N LEU A 208 -21.10 13.46 -9.48
CA LEU A 208 -20.50 13.12 -10.78
C LEU A 208 -21.56 13.04 -11.88
N PRO A 209 -21.34 13.70 -13.03
CA PRO A 209 -22.29 13.70 -14.13
C PRO A 209 -22.55 12.26 -14.59
N THR A 210 -23.82 11.96 -14.89
CA THR A 210 -24.18 10.66 -15.46
C THR A 210 -23.55 10.55 -16.85
N PRO A 211 -22.71 9.55 -17.10
CA PRO A 211 -22.05 9.38 -18.39
C PRO A 211 -23.10 9.19 -19.50
N ALA A 212 -23.01 9.96 -20.59
CA ALA A 212 -23.98 9.98 -21.68
C ALA A 212 -23.30 9.75 -23.04
N GLY A 213 -24.04 9.17 -24.00
CA GLY A 213 -23.56 8.85 -25.35
C GLY A 213 -23.44 7.34 -25.61
N ASP A 214 -23.62 6.92 -26.86
CA ASP A 214 -23.76 5.49 -27.20
C ASP A 214 -22.48 4.69 -26.97
N LYS A 215 -21.31 5.29 -27.23
CA LYS A 215 -20.01 4.66 -26.94
C LYS A 215 -19.82 4.43 -25.43
N VAL A 216 -20.25 5.40 -24.62
CA VAL A 216 -20.19 5.34 -23.16
C VAL A 216 -21.12 4.27 -22.61
N LYS A 217 -22.36 4.19 -23.14
CA LYS A 217 -23.32 3.14 -22.81
C LYS A 217 -22.78 1.75 -23.11
N ARG A 218 -22.13 1.57 -24.26
CA ARG A 218 -21.50 0.29 -24.63
C ARG A 218 -20.39 -0.11 -23.65
N ILE A 219 -19.53 0.84 -23.26
CA ILE A 219 -18.49 0.61 -22.24
C ILE A 219 -19.13 0.20 -20.92
N ALA A 220 -20.12 0.95 -20.44
CA ALA A 220 -20.82 0.64 -19.19
C ALA A 220 -21.53 -0.74 -19.23
N SER A 221 -22.15 -1.08 -20.36
CA SER A 221 -22.82 -2.37 -20.57
C SER A 221 -21.83 -3.54 -20.52
N ALA A 222 -20.63 -3.35 -21.10
CA ALA A 222 -19.55 -4.33 -21.01
C ALA A 222 -18.98 -4.45 -19.58
N MET A 223 -18.80 -3.33 -18.87
CA MET A 223 -18.34 -3.34 -17.47
C MET A 223 -19.28 -4.13 -16.56
N ALA A 224 -20.60 -4.09 -16.80
CA ALA A 224 -21.58 -4.84 -16.02
C ALA A 224 -21.45 -6.37 -16.15
N GLN A 225 -20.63 -6.88 -17.09
CA GLN A 225 -20.34 -8.31 -17.24
C GLN A 225 -19.10 -8.76 -16.44
N LEU A 226 -18.39 -7.82 -15.81
CA LEU A 226 -17.17 -8.06 -15.06
C LEU A 226 -17.44 -7.96 -13.55
N ASP A 227 -16.54 -8.54 -12.76
CA ASP A 227 -16.63 -8.59 -11.31
C ASP A 227 -15.59 -7.65 -10.68
N ALA A 228 -16.05 -6.69 -9.88
CA ALA A 228 -15.16 -5.74 -9.21
C ALA A 228 -14.33 -6.40 -8.08
N ASP A 229 -14.71 -7.59 -7.60
CA ASP A 229 -13.92 -8.35 -6.63
C ASP A 229 -12.70 -9.03 -7.26
N ASP A 230 -12.72 -9.27 -8.58
CA ASP A 230 -11.60 -9.81 -9.34
C ASP A 230 -10.66 -8.66 -9.76
N TYR A 231 -9.42 -8.71 -9.26
CA TYR A 231 -8.43 -7.65 -9.50
C TYR A 231 -8.09 -7.45 -10.99
N ARG A 232 -8.12 -8.52 -11.80
CA ARG A 232 -7.82 -8.41 -13.24
C ARG A 232 -8.96 -7.76 -13.99
N ASP A 233 -10.21 -8.11 -13.67
CA ASP A 233 -11.41 -7.43 -14.16
C ASP A 233 -11.38 -5.96 -13.78
N TRP A 234 -11.09 -5.67 -12.52
CA TRP A 234 -11.00 -4.32 -11.99
C TRP A 234 -9.97 -3.46 -12.74
N LEU A 235 -8.74 -3.93 -12.94
CA LEU A 235 -7.77 -3.21 -13.77
C LEU A 235 -8.17 -3.10 -15.24
N THR A 236 -8.87 -4.10 -15.80
CA THR A 236 -9.37 -4.04 -17.19
C THR A 236 -10.36 -2.89 -17.35
N VAL A 237 -11.25 -2.70 -16.37
CA VAL A 237 -12.22 -1.61 -16.37
C VAL A 237 -11.55 -0.25 -16.22
N LEU A 238 -10.59 -0.09 -15.31
CA LEU A 238 -9.81 1.15 -15.17
C LEU A 238 -9.16 1.54 -16.50
N ALA A 239 -8.45 0.59 -17.12
CA ALA A 239 -7.76 0.82 -18.37
C ALA A 239 -8.70 1.18 -19.52
N ALA A 240 -9.86 0.52 -19.61
CA ALA A 240 -10.86 0.81 -20.63
C ALA A 240 -11.56 2.17 -20.43
N CYS A 241 -11.83 2.57 -19.18
CA CYS A 241 -12.36 3.91 -18.89
C CYS A 241 -11.36 5.00 -19.32
N ARG A 242 -10.08 4.82 -19.00
CA ARG A 242 -8.99 5.69 -19.44
C ARG A 242 -8.84 5.72 -20.96
N GLY A 243 -8.87 4.56 -21.61
CA GLY A 243 -8.88 4.46 -23.08
C GLY A 243 -10.07 5.20 -23.70
N GLY A 244 -11.26 5.10 -23.10
CA GLY A 244 -12.44 5.84 -23.52
C GLY A 244 -12.27 7.37 -23.44
N VAL A 245 -11.62 7.87 -22.39
CA VAL A 245 -11.27 9.30 -22.28
C VAL A 245 -10.26 9.71 -23.35
N MET A 246 -9.18 8.94 -23.53
CA MET A 246 -8.13 9.23 -24.51
C MET A 246 -8.65 9.26 -25.95
N LEU A 247 -9.67 8.45 -26.26
CA LEU A 247 -10.35 8.43 -27.56
C LEU A 247 -11.40 9.54 -27.74
N GLY A 248 -11.60 10.38 -26.72
CA GLY A 248 -12.65 11.41 -26.73
C GLY A 248 -14.06 10.84 -26.71
N HIS A 249 -14.25 9.58 -26.30
CA HIS A 249 -15.58 8.97 -26.19
C HIS A 249 -16.36 9.49 -24.97
N MET A 250 -15.64 9.98 -23.96
CA MET A 250 -16.19 10.54 -22.73
C MET A 250 -15.24 11.58 -22.14
N SER A 251 -15.75 12.48 -21.30
CA SER A 251 -14.90 13.41 -20.53
C SER A 251 -14.16 12.69 -19.41
N GLU A 252 -13.09 13.31 -18.91
CA GLU A 252 -12.33 12.84 -17.74
C GLU A 252 -13.26 12.57 -16.54
N ALA A 253 -14.19 13.49 -16.26
CA ALA A 253 -15.16 13.35 -15.19
C ALA A 253 -16.10 12.14 -15.39
N ALA A 254 -16.56 11.90 -16.63
CA ALA A 254 -17.42 10.77 -16.94
C ALA A 254 -16.69 9.42 -16.85
N GLY A 255 -15.42 9.37 -17.28
CA GLY A 255 -14.57 8.19 -17.13
C GLY A 255 -14.30 7.85 -15.67
N CYS A 256 -13.95 8.85 -14.86
CA CYS A 256 -13.75 8.69 -13.42
C CYS A 256 -15.03 8.19 -12.74
N ALA A 257 -16.19 8.77 -13.11
CA ALA A 257 -17.47 8.34 -12.61
C ALA A 257 -17.76 6.86 -12.91
N LEU A 258 -17.57 6.40 -14.15
CA LEU A 258 -17.76 4.99 -14.50
C LEU A 258 -16.86 4.06 -13.67
N TRP A 259 -15.59 4.43 -13.56
CA TRP A 259 -14.61 3.66 -12.80
C TRP A 259 -15.00 3.49 -11.33
N TRP A 260 -15.40 4.58 -10.66
CA TRP A 260 -15.84 4.50 -9.28
C TRP A 260 -17.15 3.74 -9.12
N ARG A 261 -18.12 3.94 -10.01
CA ARG A 261 -19.38 3.21 -9.96
C ARG A 261 -19.15 1.70 -10.01
N PHE A 262 -18.25 1.25 -10.87
CA PHE A 262 -17.84 -0.15 -10.93
C PHE A 262 -17.09 -0.59 -9.66
N SER A 263 -16.15 0.21 -9.18
CA SER A 263 -15.42 -0.12 -7.94
C SER A 263 -16.32 -0.24 -6.71
N GLU A 264 -17.43 0.50 -6.66
CA GLU A 264 -18.41 0.43 -5.57
C GLU A 264 -19.30 -0.81 -5.61
N THR A 265 -19.32 -1.57 -6.72
CA THR A 265 -20.02 -2.87 -6.75
C THR A 265 -19.22 -3.98 -6.09
N ALA A 266 -17.95 -3.73 -5.73
CA ALA A 266 -17.13 -4.69 -5.01
C ALA A 266 -17.68 -4.94 -3.58
N SER A 267 -17.44 -6.14 -3.06
CA SER A 267 -17.80 -6.54 -1.71
C SER A 267 -17.18 -5.61 -0.66
N MET A 268 -17.81 -5.54 0.52
CA MET A 268 -17.28 -4.73 1.63
C MET A 268 -15.84 -5.15 2.01
N ALA A 269 -15.55 -6.45 1.96
CA ALA A 269 -14.21 -6.98 2.23
C ALA A 269 -13.16 -6.42 1.25
N LYS A 270 -13.48 -6.34 -0.05
CA LYS A 270 -12.58 -5.74 -1.04
C LYS A 270 -12.47 -4.23 -0.86
N ARG A 271 -13.59 -3.55 -0.61
CA ARG A 271 -13.58 -2.09 -0.39
C ARG A 271 -12.87 -1.67 0.89
N ALA A 272 -12.74 -2.55 1.89
CA ALA A 272 -11.94 -2.30 3.09
C ALA A 272 -10.46 -2.05 2.77
N ASN A 273 -9.95 -2.65 1.68
CA ASN A 273 -8.56 -2.44 1.24
C ASN A 273 -8.31 -1.06 0.63
N ASN A 274 -9.35 -0.27 0.37
CA ASN A 274 -9.21 1.06 -0.20
C ASN A 274 -8.56 2.10 0.75
N THR A 275 -8.09 1.68 1.92
CA THR A 275 -7.17 2.46 2.76
C THR A 275 -5.74 2.41 2.23
N ASP A 276 -5.38 1.35 1.49
CA ASP A 276 -4.13 1.22 0.77
C ASP A 276 -4.22 1.91 -0.60
N GLU A 277 -3.23 2.74 -0.92
CA GLU A 277 -3.14 3.50 -2.16
C GLU A 277 -3.16 2.63 -3.42
N ARG A 278 -2.71 1.37 -3.32
CA ARG A 278 -2.70 0.39 -4.41
C ARG A 278 -4.10 -0.07 -4.80
N TYR A 279 -5.04 0.02 -3.88
CA TYR A 279 -6.42 -0.43 -4.06
C TYR A 279 -7.42 0.72 -3.96
N ASP A 280 -7.00 1.94 -3.63
CA ASP A 280 -7.89 3.09 -3.66
C ASP A 280 -8.23 3.46 -5.12
N PRO A 281 -9.51 3.33 -5.53
CA PRO A 281 -9.95 3.69 -6.87
C PRO A 281 -9.63 5.14 -7.24
N ALA A 282 -9.64 6.08 -6.28
CA ALA A 282 -9.36 7.49 -6.53
C ALA A 282 -7.88 7.72 -6.85
N ILE A 283 -6.99 7.12 -6.06
CA ILE A 283 -5.54 7.22 -6.25
C ILE A 283 -5.14 6.54 -7.56
N LEU A 284 -5.69 5.35 -7.82
CA LEU A 284 -5.46 4.68 -9.10
C LEU A 284 -5.96 5.49 -10.27
N TRP A 285 -7.15 6.09 -10.20
CA TRP A 285 -7.61 6.96 -11.29
C TRP A 285 -6.60 8.09 -11.52
N ALA A 286 -6.24 8.84 -10.47
CA ALA A 286 -5.33 9.98 -10.58
C ALA A 286 -3.96 9.62 -11.17
N ASN A 287 -3.41 8.45 -10.81
CA ASN A 287 -2.03 8.08 -11.16
C ASN A 287 -1.93 7.16 -12.38
N PHE A 288 -3.01 6.50 -12.79
CA PHE A 288 -2.96 5.53 -13.88
C PHE A 288 -2.99 6.22 -15.24
N THR A 289 -1.86 6.10 -15.96
CA THR A 289 -1.75 6.43 -17.39
C THR A 289 -1.39 5.15 -18.14
N PRO A 290 -2.24 4.63 -19.03
CA PRO A 290 -1.92 3.42 -19.77
C PRO A 290 -0.88 3.72 -20.84
N THR A 291 0.32 3.13 -20.70
CA THR A 291 1.43 3.26 -21.67
C THR A 291 1.71 1.97 -22.45
N ALA A 292 1.21 0.83 -21.97
CA ALA A 292 1.54 -0.48 -22.52
C ALA A 292 0.72 -0.89 -23.76
N ALA A 293 -0.39 -0.19 -24.05
CA ALA A 293 -1.25 -0.49 -25.19
C ALA A 293 -1.98 0.77 -25.67
N PRO A 294 -2.30 0.87 -26.98
CA PRO A 294 -3.05 2.00 -27.51
C PRO A 294 -4.50 2.02 -26.96
N PRO A 295 -5.13 3.21 -26.85
CA PRO A 295 -6.46 3.36 -26.24
C PRO A 295 -7.55 2.44 -26.81
N GLU A 296 -7.52 2.19 -28.12
CA GLU A 296 -8.45 1.30 -28.81
C GLU A 296 -8.33 -0.14 -28.31
N ALA A 297 -7.11 -0.60 -28.07
CA ALA A 297 -6.85 -1.94 -27.56
C ALA A 297 -7.34 -2.11 -26.12
N LEU A 298 -7.29 -1.06 -25.30
CA LEU A 298 -7.80 -1.09 -23.92
C LEU A 298 -9.31 -1.32 -23.91
N VAL A 299 -10.05 -0.54 -24.72
CA VAL A 299 -11.50 -0.66 -24.85
C VAL A 299 -11.89 -1.98 -25.52
N ALA A 300 -11.16 -2.42 -26.56
CA ALA A 300 -11.40 -3.70 -27.22
C ALA A 300 -11.19 -4.89 -26.26
N THR A 301 -10.18 -4.82 -25.40
CA THR A 301 -9.91 -5.84 -24.37
C THR A 301 -11.09 -5.99 -23.42
N LEU A 302 -11.67 -4.88 -22.95
CA LEU A 302 -12.89 -4.91 -22.14
C LEU A 302 -14.03 -5.62 -22.88
N PHE A 303 -14.27 -5.25 -24.15
CA PHE A 303 -15.36 -5.85 -24.92
C PHE A 303 -15.19 -7.35 -25.15
N ALA A 304 -13.97 -7.80 -25.45
CA ALA A 304 -13.67 -9.22 -25.61
C ALA A 304 -13.91 -9.99 -24.30
N LYS A 305 -13.38 -9.47 -23.19
CA LYS A 305 -13.52 -10.10 -21.87
C LYS A 305 -14.97 -10.16 -21.41
N ALA A 306 -15.72 -9.08 -21.59
CA ALA A 306 -17.15 -9.02 -21.27
C ALA A 306 -17.97 -10.00 -22.11
N ARG A 307 -17.66 -10.14 -23.40
CA ARG A 307 -18.30 -11.14 -24.28
C ARG A 307 -18.07 -12.56 -23.77
N ASP A 308 -16.82 -12.90 -23.47
CA ASP A 308 -16.45 -14.26 -23.06
C ASP A 308 -17.09 -14.62 -21.71
N LYS A 309 -17.02 -13.71 -20.73
CA LYS A 309 -17.70 -13.88 -19.43
C LYS A 309 -19.21 -14.02 -19.55
N ALA A 310 -19.85 -13.18 -20.37
CA ALA A 310 -21.29 -13.28 -20.60
C ALA A 310 -21.67 -14.63 -21.24
N ALA A 311 -20.91 -15.08 -22.24
CA ALA A 311 -21.15 -16.36 -22.90
C ALA A 311 -20.96 -17.55 -21.93
N ASP A 312 -19.91 -17.52 -21.11
CA ASP A 312 -19.63 -18.58 -20.14
C ASP A 312 -20.67 -18.64 -19.04
N LEU A 313 -21.18 -17.49 -18.57
CA LEU A 313 -22.29 -17.43 -17.61
C LEU A 313 -23.54 -18.11 -18.20
N ILE A 314 -23.94 -17.73 -19.42
CA ILE A 314 -25.12 -18.30 -20.09
C ILE A 314 -24.97 -19.81 -20.26
N ARG A 315 -23.81 -20.29 -20.74
CA ARG A 315 -23.56 -21.73 -20.91
C ARG A 315 -23.66 -22.48 -19.58
N ARG A 316 -23.03 -21.95 -18.53
CA ARG A 316 -23.04 -22.55 -17.20
C ARG A 316 -24.46 -22.66 -16.63
N GLU A 317 -25.24 -21.58 -16.68
CA GLU A 317 -26.61 -21.59 -16.14
C GLU A 317 -27.55 -22.49 -16.95
N THR A 318 -27.45 -22.42 -18.28
CA THR A 318 -28.24 -23.29 -19.17
C THR A 318 -27.94 -24.77 -18.91
N ALA A 319 -26.67 -25.13 -18.69
CA ALA A 319 -26.27 -26.50 -18.40
C ALA A 319 -26.73 -27.01 -17.02
N LEU A 320 -26.86 -26.12 -16.03
CA LEU A 320 -27.18 -26.50 -14.65
C LEU A 320 -28.68 -26.53 -14.36
N ALA A 321 -29.42 -25.53 -14.84
CA ALA A 321 -30.81 -25.30 -14.43
C ALA A 321 -31.81 -25.27 -15.60
N GLY A 322 -31.33 -25.21 -16.85
CA GLY A 322 -32.19 -25.05 -18.04
C GLY A 322 -32.83 -23.66 -18.16
N GLU A 323 -32.68 -22.79 -17.16
CA GLU A 323 -33.20 -21.43 -17.11
C GLU A 323 -32.09 -20.45 -16.73
N LEU A 324 -32.16 -19.22 -17.25
CA LEU A 324 -31.21 -18.15 -16.95
C LEU A 324 -31.64 -17.36 -15.72
N SER A 325 -30.70 -17.09 -14.83
CA SER A 325 -30.89 -16.16 -13.72
C SER A 325 -31.08 -14.73 -14.23
N THR A 326 -31.36 -13.78 -13.33
CA THR A 326 -31.35 -12.35 -13.69
C THR A 326 -30.02 -11.92 -14.30
N ALA A 327 -28.90 -12.43 -13.78
CA ALA A 327 -27.56 -12.15 -14.32
C ALA A 327 -27.37 -12.81 -15.70
N GLY A 328 -27.80 -14.06 -15.87
CA GLY A 328 -27.78 -14.74 -17.16
C GLY A 328 -28.62 -14.03 -18.24
N LEU A 329 -29.80 -13.53 -17.88
CA LEU A 329 -30.64 -12.73 -18.77
C LEU A 329 -30.00 -11.39 -19.15
N GLN A 330 -29.31 -10.72 -18.22
CA GLN A 330 -28.56 -9.50 -18.51
C GLN A 330 -27.38 -9.78 -19.45
N ALA A 331 -26.64 -10.86 -19.23
CA ALA A 331 -25.57 -11.31 -20.12
C ALA A 331 -26.09 -11.65 -21.52
N ALA A 332 -27.25 -12.32 -21.60
CA ALA A 332 -27.90 -12.64 -22.87
C ALA A 332 -28.29 -11.38 -23.65
N ARG A 333 -28.86 -10.36 -22.97
CA ARG A 333 -29.17 -9.06 -23.58
C ARG A 333 -27.91 -8.34 -24.07
N TYR A 334 -26.85 -8.32 -23.27
CA TYR A 334 -25.56 -7.73 -23.65
C TYR A 334 -25.00 -8.36 -24.93
N LEU A 335 -24.98 -9.70 -25.02
CA LEU A 335 -24.53 -10.39 -26.23
C LEU A 335 -25.45 -10.13 -27.42
N ALA A 336 -26.77 -10.15 -27.22
CA ALA A 336 -27.73 -9.91 -28.31
C ALA A 336 -27.58 -8.49 -28.91
N GLU A 337 -27.23 -7.50 -28.08
CA GLU A 337 -27.07 -6.11 -28.49
C GLU A 337 -25.71 -5.81 -29.12
N HIS A 338 -24.62 -6.38 -28.58
CA HIS A 338 -23.26 -5.97 -28.95
C HIS A 338 -22.41 -7.07 -29.61
N HIS A 339 -22.83 -8.34 -29.53
CA HIS A 339 -22.07 -9.50 -30.00
C HIS A 339 -23.01 -10.54 -30.67
N ARG A 340 -23.85 -10.07 -31.60
CA ARG A 340 -24.97 -10.85 -32.15
C ARG A 340 -24.59 -12.25 -32.65
N ARG A 341 -23.45 -12.36 -33.35
CA ARG A 341 -22.94 -13.66 -33.82
C ARG A 341 -22.75 -14.68 -32.70
N TYR A 342 -22.13 -14.27 -31.58
CA TYR A 342 -21.93 -15.14 -30.42
C TYR A 342 -23.24 -15.51 -29.75
N PHE A 343 -24.17 -14.55 -29.64
CA PHE A 343 -25.51 -14.82 -29.11
C PHE A 343 -26.26 -15.87 -29.94
N ASP A 344 -26.20 -15.76 -31.27
CA ASP A 344 -26.85 -16.71 -32.17
C ASP A 344 -26.20 -18.11 -32.12
N GLU A 345 -24.87 -18.18 -31.95
CA GLU A 345 -24.15 -19.45 -31.73
C GLU A 345 -24.59 -20.16 -30.44
N LEU A 346 -24.82 -19.42 -29.34
CA LEU A 346 -25.30 -19.98 -28.07
C LEU A 346 -26.73 -20.53 -28.13
N ARG A 347 -27.55 -20.06 -29.09
CA ARG A 347 -28.93 -20.51 -29.29
C ARG A 347 -29.04 -21.77 -30.14
N ARG A 348 -27.97 -22.20 -30.80
CA ARG A 348 -27.99 -23.41 -31.62
C ARG A 348 -27.97 -24.62 -30.69
N VAL A 349 -29.08 -25.37 -30.68
CA VAL A 349 -29.13 -26.68 -30.04
C VAL A 349 -28.17 -27.60 -30.83
N PRO A 350 -27.26 -28.34 -30.18
CA PRO A 350 -26.49 -29.36 -30.89
C PRO A 350 -27.49 -30.38 -31.46
N THR A 351 -27.51 -30.49 -32.79
CA THR A 351 -28.28 -31.51 -33.52
C THR A 351 -27.74 -32.89 -33.27
#